data_AF-A0A1Y3L346-F1
#
_entry.id   AF-A0A1Y3L346-F1
#
_cell.length_a   1.000
_cell.length_b   1.000
_cell.length_c   1.000
_cell.angle_alpha   90.00
_cell.angle_beta   90.00
_cell.angle_gamma   90.00
#
_symmetry.space_group_name_H-M   'P 1'
#
loop_
_entity.id
_entity.type
_entity.pdbx_description
1 polymer ?
#
loop_
_entity_poly.entity_id
_entity_poly.type
_entity_poly.pdbx_seq_one_letter_code
_entity_poly.pdbx_strand_id
1 'polypeptide(L)'
;MKMEQLRIREQIKLAFKCTAPPEASQIVASSYPEPLQIRDFFKGRNWWDVTLDILVDEYVGDASACLSFMAPVGMRYYLPAYLLIACEQYDEGDVISKELPSRLLMYARDNDLYKIKCMDDAKQAAVAQVLEFLVQAYDDEDAYEALEFFWGKFL
;
A
#
# COMPACT_ATOMS: atom_id res chain seq x y z
N MET A 1 6.86 0.56 20.25
CA MET A 1 6.12 -0.13 19.18
C MET A 1 4.66 0.34 19.08
N LYS A 2 3.74 -0.03 19.99
CA LYS A 2 2.31 0.30 19.84
C LYS A 2 1.95 1.79 19.70
N MET A 3 2.61 2.68 20.46
CA MET A 3 2.38 4.13 20.36
C MET A 3 2.85 4.70 19.01
N GLU A 4 3.90 4.12 18.44
CA GLU A 4 4.47 4.54 17.16
C GLU A 4 3.57 4.12 16.00
N GLN A 5 3.07 2.89 16.03
CA GLN A 5 2.05 2.40 15.10
C GLN A 5 0.80 3.29 15.09
N LEU A 6 0.31 3.69 16.28
CA LEU A 6 -0.83 4.62 16.39
C LEU A 6 -0.53 5.99 15.76
N ARG A 7 0.68 6.53 15.96
CA ARG A 7 1.11 7.79 15.36
C ARG A 7 1.13 7.69 13.83
N ILE A 8 1.74 6.64 13.29
CA ILE A 8 1.84 6.38 11.85
C ILE A 8 0.44 6.19 11.23
N ARG A 9 -0.45 5.45 11.90
CA ARG A 9 -1.84 5.28 11.46
C ARG A 9 -2.55 6.62 11.28
N GLU A 10 -2.46 7.51 12.26
CA GLU A 10 -3.12 8.81 12.18
C GLU A 10 -2.54 9.67 11.06
N GLN A 11 -1.23 9.59 10.80
CA GLN A 11 -0.61 10.27 9.66
C GLN A 11 -1.08 9.71 8.32
N ILE A 12 -1.20 8.40 8.18
CA ILE A 12 -1.76 7.76 6.98
C ILE A 12 -3.18 8.27 6.73
N LYS A 13 -4.03 8.28 7.77
CA LYS A 13 -5.41 8.80 7.67
C LYS A 13 -5.44 10.27 7.25
N LEU A 14 -4.59 11.11 7.84
CA LEU A 14 -4.52 12.53 7.51
C LEU A 14 -4.04 12.77 6.06
N ALA A 15 -3.05 12.01 5.60
CA ALA A 15 -2.47 12.15 4.26
C ALA A 15 -3.41 11.65 3.15
N PHE A 16 -4.01 10.47 3.34
CA PHE A 16 -4.83 9.82 2.32
C PHE A 16 -6.31 10.19 2.38
N LYS A 17 -6.80 10.64 3.54
CA LYS A 17 -8.17 11.11 3.80
C LYS A 17 -9.22 10.03 3.56
N CYS A 18 -10.43 10.28 4.09
CA CYS A 18 -11.59 9.44 3.82
C CYS A 18 -12.35 9.95 2.59
N THR A 19 -11.89 9.56 1.39
CA THR A 19 -12.56 9.90 0.13
C THR A 19 -13.33 8.69 -0.43
N ALA A 20 -14.35 8.97 -1.24
CA ALA A 20 -15.08 7.93 -1.96
C ALA A 20 -14.13 7.06 -2.80
N PRO A 21 -14.41 5.75 -2.92
CA PRO A 21 -13.60 4.85 -3.73
C PRO A 21 -13.72 5.20 -5.22
N PRO A 22 -12.66 4.93 -6.01
CA PRO A 22 -12.70 5.13 -7.45
C PRO A 22 -13.67 4.16 -8.12
N GLU A 23 -14.10 4.51 -9.34
CA GLU A 23 -14.93 3.63 -10.15
C GLU A 23 -14.18 2.31 -10.46
N ALA A 24 -14.92 1.21 -10.63
CA ALA A 24 -14.33 -0.11 -10.86
C ALA A 24 -13.33 -0.13 -12.05
N SER A 25 -13.62 0.62 -13.12
CA SER A 25 -12.74 0.76 -14.29
C SER A 25 -11.46 1.55 -14.02
N GLN A 26 -11.41 2.32 -12.93
CA GLN A 26 -10.23 3.05 -12.47
C GLN A 26 -9.42 2.24 -11.45
N ILE A 27 -9.99 1.18 -10.87
CA ILE A 27 -9.28 0.24 -9.99
C ILE A 27 -8.41 -0.69 -10.84
N VAL A 28 -8.98 -1.28 -11.89
CA VAL A 28 -8.29 -2.20 -12.82
C VAL A 28 -8.74 -1.88 -14.25
N ALA A 29 -7.77 -1.73 -15.14
CA ALA A 29 -7.98 -1.48 -16.57
C ALA A 29 -7.57 -2.71 -17.40
N SER A 30 -8.14 -3.88 -17.09
CA SER A 30 -7.82 -5.17 -17.70
C SER A 30 -9.08 -5.99 -17.96
N SER A 31 -9.03 -6.87 -18.95
CA SER A 31 -10.06 -7.88 -19.24
C SER A 31 -9.65 -9.30 -18.83
N TYR A 32 -8.44 -9.48 -18.26
CA TYR A 32 -7.97 -10.78 -17.79
C TYR A 32 -8.69 -11.20 -16.50
N PRO A 33 -8.98 -12.50 -16.29
CA PRO A 33 -9.78 -12.97 -15.16
C PRO A 33 -9.27 -12.56 -13.77
N GLU A 34 -7.97 -12.69 -13.51
CA GLU A 34 -7.37 -12.39 -12.19
C GLU A 34 -7.47 -10.89 -11.83
N PRO A 35 -7.07 -9.94 -12.70
CA PRO A 35 -7.36 -8.52 -12.47
C PRO A 35 -8.86 -8.21 -12.27
N LEU A 36 -9.77 -8.94 -12.93
CA LEU A 36 -11.21 -8.75 -12.73
C LEU A 36 -11.67 -9.18 -11.33
N GLN A 37 -11.06 -10.21 -10.74
CA GLN A 37 -11.34 -10.61 -9.34
C GLN A 37 -10.93 -9.51 -8.36
N ILE A 38 -9.75 -8.90 -8.57
CA ILE A 38 -9.29 -7.75 -7.79
C ILE A 38 -10.30 -6.61 -7.91
N ARG A 39 -10.68 -6.26 -9.14
CA ARG A 39 -11.67 -5.22 -9.38
C ARG A 39 -12.96 -5.46 -8.61
N ASP A 40 -13.50 -6.67 -8.68
CA ASP A 40 -14.80 -7.01 -8.11
C ASP A 40 -14.74 -7.07 -6.58
N PHE A 41 -13.62 -7.50 -6.00
CA PHE A 41 -13.39 -7.46 -4.56
C PHE A 41 -13.30 -6.02 -4.02
N PHE A 42 -12.52 -5.17 -4.68
CA PHE A 42 -12.27 -3.80 -4.21
C PHE A 42 -13.37 -2.80 -4.61
N LYS A 43 -14.20 -3.08 -5.63
CA LYS A 43 -15.26 -2.17 -6.09
C LYS A 43 -16.16 -1.72 -4.94
N GLY A 44 -16.21 -0.40 -4.70
CA GLY A 44 -17.08 0.21 -3.71
C GLY A 44 -16.63 0.07 -2.25
N ARG A 45 -15.50 -0.62 -1.98
CA ARG A 45 -14.92 -0.69 -0.64
C ARG A 45 -14.06 0.52 -0.36
N ASN A 46 -14.10 1.05 0.85
CA ASN A 46 -13.16 2.09 1.23
C ASN A 46 -11.82 1.48 1.63
N TRP A 47 -10.72 2.20 1.45
CA TRP A 47 -9.41 1.68 1.84
C TRP A 47 -9.32 1.39 3.34
N TRP A 48 -10.03 2.14 4.19
CA TRP A 48 -10.03 1.92 5.65
C TRP A 48 -10.87 0.73 6.09
N ASP A 49 -11.66 0.15 5.18
CA ASP A 49 -12.40 -1.09 5.40
C ASP A 49 -11.62 -2.30 4.87
N VAL A 50 -10.45 -2.11 4.24
CA VAL A 50 -9.59 -3.22 3.78
C VAL A 50 -8.59 -3.54 4.89
N THR A 51 -8.80 -4.66 5.57
CA THR A 51 -7.93 -5.17 6.64
C THR A 51 -7.23 -6.46 6.21
N LEU A 52 -6.25 -6.91 6.99
CA LEU A 52 -5.62 -8.22 6.77
C LEU A 52 -6.66 -9.35 6.79
N ASP A 53 -7.54 -9.36 7.81
CA ASP A 53 -8.57 -10.38 7.95
C ASP A 53 -9.49 -10.44 6.71
N ILE A 54 -9.94 -9.28 6.21
CA ILE A 54 -10.80 -9.24 5.01
C ILE A 54 -10.03 -9.72 3.76
N LEU A 55 -8.74 -9.39 3.62
CA LEU A 55 -7.92 -9.90 2.52
C LEU A 55 -7.68 -11.40 2.61
N VAL A 56 -7.57 -11.98 3.80
CA VAL A 56 -7.33 -13.41 3.99
C VAL A 56 -8.63 -14.21 3.87
N ASP A 57 -9.73 -13.69 4.42
CA ASP A 57 -10.98 -14.44 4.56
C ASP A 57 -11.93 -14.26 3.36
N GLU A 58 -11.94 -13.08 2.73
CA GLU A 58 -12.91 -12.75 1.68
C GLU A 58 -12.31 -12.71 0.27
N TYR A 59 -11.00 -12.44 0.12
CA TYR A 59 -10.37 -12.39 -1.19
C TYR A 59 -9.93 -13.79 -1.65
N VAL A 60 -10.34 -14.17 -2.86
CA VAL A 60 -10.14 -15.53 -3.38
C VAL A 60 -8.78 -15.76 -4.05
N GLY A 61 -8.00 -14.69 -4.28
CA GLY A 61 -6.72 -14.74 -4.98
C GLY A 61 -5.53 -14.47 -4.07
N ASP A 62 -4.37 -14.22 -4.67
CA ASP A 62 -3.17 -13.80 -3.91
C ASP A 62 -3.27 -12.32 -3.51
N ALA A 63 -3.58 -12.06 -2.25
CA ALA A 63 -3.74 -10.71 -1.71
C ALA A 63 -2.45 -9.87 -1.82
N SER A 64 -1.27 -10.50 -1.83
CA SER A 64 0.00 -9.79 -1.95
C SER A 64 0.21 -9.19 -3.34
N ALA A 65 -0.44 -9.73 -4.37
CA ALA A 65 -0.29 -9.30 -5.76
C ALA A 65 -1.30 -8.20 -6.16
N CYS A 66 -2.30 -7.93 -5.34
CA CYS A 66 -3.42 -7.04 -5.67
C CYS A 66 -2.99 -5.67 -6.20
N LEU A 67 -2.09 -4.97 -5.50
CA LEU A 67 -1.65 -3.63 -5.89
C LEU A 67 -0.95 -3.61 -7.26
N SER A 68 -0.27 -4.69 -7.65
CA SER A 68 0.49 -4.78 -8.90
C SER A 68 -0.41 -4.90 -10.13
N PHE A 69 -1.62 -5.45 -9.98
CA PHE A 69 -2.60 -5.54 -11.06
C PHE A 69 -3.55 -4.34 -11.13
N MET A 70 -3.55 -3.48 -10.12
CA MET A 70 -4.36 -2.27 -10.13
C MET A 70 -3.81 -1.23 -11.09
N ALA A 71 -4.70 -0.49 -11.74
CA ALA A 71 -4.35 0.75 -12.42
C ALA A 71 -3.80 1.76 -11.40
N PRO A 72 -3.01 2.76 -11.82
CA PRO A 72 -2.35 3.69 -10.90
C PRO A 72 -3.31 4.42 -9.95
N VAL A 73 -4.55 4.68 -10.37
CA VAL A 73 -5.59 5.29 -9.53
C VAL A 73 -6.04 4.35 -8.41
N GLY A 74 -6.36 3.09 -8.73
CA GLY A 74 -6.72 2.07 -7.76
C GLY A 74 -5.59 1.79 -6.76
N MET A 75 -4.38 1.56 -7.28
CA MET A 75 -3.20 1.27 -6.45
C MET A 75 -2.97 2.37 -5.41
N ARG A 76 -2.97 3.65 -5.83
CA ARG A 76 -2.76 4.78 -4.89
C ARG A 76 -3.90 4.96 -3.89
N TYR A 77 -5.13 4.59 -4.26
CA TYR A 77 -6.28 4.67 -3.36
C TYR A 77 -6.21 3.60 -2.26
N TYR A 78 -5.82 2.36 -2.59
CA TYR A 78 -5.77 1.24 -1.64
C TYR A 78 -4.43 1.08 -0.93
N LEU A 79 -3.35 1.72 -1.41
CA LEU A 79 -2.03 1.70 -0.76
C LEU A 79 -2.07 1.92 0.77
N PRO A 80 -2.87 2.85 1.33
CA PRO A 80 -2.97 3.06 2.77
C PRO A 80 -3.34 1.81 3.59
N ALA A 81 -4.18 0.92 3.02
CA ALA A 81 -4.54 -0.33 3.68
C ALA A 81 -3.31 -1.23 3.86
N TYR A 82 -2.50 -1.36 2.81
CA TYR A 82 -1.28 -2.16 2.82
C TYR A 82 -0.20 -1.55 3.72
N LEU A 83 -0.08 -0.22 3.73
CA LEU A 83 0.80 0.49 4.66
C LEU A 83 0.42 0.22 6.13
N LEU A 84 -0.87 0.21 6.45
CA LEU A 84 -1.34 -0.13 7.80
C LEU A 84 -1.09 -1.58 8.15
N ILE A 85 -1.38 -2.52 7.24
CA ILE A 85 -1.10 -3.95 7.43
C ILE A 85 0.39 -4.16 7.71
N ALA A 86 1.28 -3.58 6.90
CA ALA A 86 2.72 -3.71 7.11
C ALA A 86 3.17 -3.06 8.43
N CYS A 87 2.60 -1.93 8.83
CA CYS A 87 2.97 -1.26 10.06
C CYS A 87 2.48 -2.02 11.32
N GLU A 88 1.28 -2.59 11.29
CA GLU A 88 0.57 -3.04 12.48
C GLU A 88 0.49 -4.56 12.63
N GLN A 89 0.64 -5.28 11.53
CA GLN A 89 0.46 -6.73 11.42
C GLN A 89 1.58 -7.29 10.52
N TYR A 90 2.82 -6.85 10.73
CA TYR A 90 3.94 -7.18 9.85
C TYR A 90 4.20 -8.69 9.78
N ASP A 91 4.27 -9.38 10.91
CA ASP A 91 4.53 -10.82 10.92
C ASP A 91 3.30 -11.61 10.47
N GLU A 92 2.11 -11.22 10.89
CA GLU A 92 0.85 -11.89 10.52
C GLU A 92 0.48 -11.69 9.05
N GLY A 93 0.82 -10.52 8.48
CA GLY A 93 0.60 -10.21 7.07
C GLY A 93 1.51 -10.97 6.12
N ASP A 94 2.58 -11.58 6.63
CA ASP A 94 3.58 -12.37 5.90
C ASP A 94 3.97 -11.75 4.55
N VAL A 95 3.59 -12.37 3.43
CA VAL A 95 3.95 -11.89 2.08
C VAL A 95 3.36 -10.50 1.78
N ILE A 96 2.17 -10.17 2.31
CA ILE A 96 1.49 -8.88 2.06
C ILE A 96 2.32 -7.73 2.65
N SER A 97 2.83 -7.91 3.87
CA SER A 97 3.60 -6.92 4.60
C SER A 97 5.07 -6.92 4.19
N LYS A 98 5.71 -8.09 4.11
CA LYS A 98 7.16 -8.23 3.85
C LYS A 98 7.55 -7.86 2.42
N GLU A 99 6.67 -8.08 1.43
CA GLU A 99 6.97 -7.67 0.05
C GLU A 99 6.52 -6.23 -0.27
N LEU A 100 5.83 -5.54 0.64
CA LEU A 100 5.40 -4.17 0.39
C LEU A 100 6.58 -3.24 0.06
N PRO A 101 7.72 -3.27 0.78
CA PRO A 101 8.83 -2.36 0.52
C PRO A 101 9.49 -2.59 -0.84
N SER A 102 9.78 -3.84 -1.22
CA SER A 102 10.35 -4.16 -2.54
C SER A 102 9.40 -3.79 -3.68
N ARG A 103 8.10 -3.94 -3.47
CA ARG A 103 7.07 -3.52 -4.41
C ARG A 103 6.98 -2.00 -4.56
N LEU A 104 7.07 -1.25 -3.46
CA LEU A 104 7.18 0.20 -3.49
C LEU A 104 8.43 0.66 -4.23
N LEU A 105 9.58 0.03 -3.98
CA LEU A 105 10.82 0.28 -4.71
C LEU A 105 10.65 0.03 -6.22
N MET A 106 10.01 -1.07 -6.61
CA MET A 106 9.67 -1.35 -8.01
C MET A 106 8.81 -0.23 -8.62
N TYR A 107 7.76 0.22 -7.91
CA TYR A 107 6.91 1.31 -8.38
C TYR A 107 7.67 2.63 -8.54
N ALA A 108 8.64 2.89 -7.67
CA ALA A 108 9.48 4.07 -7.77
C ALA A 108 10.48 3.96 -8.92
N ARG A 109 10.97 2.76 -9.24
CA ARG A 109 11.84 2.50 -10.41
C ARG A 109 11.08 2.66 -11.71
N ASP A 110 9.89 2.09 -11.82
CA ASP A 110 8.99 2.23 -12.97
C ASP A 110 7.91 3.29 -12.72
N ASN A 111 8.36 4.50 -12.40
CA ASN A 111 7.42 5.58 -12.09
C ASN A 111 6.55 5.97 -13.29
N ASP A 112 6.97 5.69 -14.52
CA ASP A 112 6.17 6.02 -15.70
C ASP A 112 4.89 5.22 -15.77
N LEU A 113 4.92 3.95 -15.35
CA LEU A 113 3.75 3.11 -15.25
C LEU A 113 2.91 3.44 -14.00
N TYR A 114 3.54 3.42 -12.81
CA TYR A 114 2.81 3.46 -11.54
C TYR A 114 2.48 4.87 -11.04
N LYS A 115 3.19 5.88 -11.54
CA LYS A 115 3.05 7.29 -11.14
C LYS A 115 3.08 7.48 -9.61
N ILE A 116 3.85 6.65 -8.90
CA ILE A 116 3.92 6.67 -7.43
C ILE A 116 4.57 7.96 -6.93
N LYS A 117 5.54 8.51 -7.69
CA LYS A 117 6.22 9.77 -7.38
C LYS A 117 5.33 11.00 -7.59
N CYS A 118 4.14 10.84 -8.16
CA CYS A 118 3.17 11.92 -8.39
C CYS A 118 2.22 12.13 -7.20
N MET A 119 2.28 11.31 -6.15
CA MET A 119 1.56 11.59 -4.92
C MET A 119 2.10 12.87 -4.27
N ASP A 120 1.21 13.61 -3.60
CA ASP A 120 1.58 14.81 -2.83
C ASP A 120 2.54 14.49 -1.67
N ASP A 121 3.25 15.51 -1.19
CA ASP A 121 4.29 15.37 -0.17
C ASP A 121 3.77 14.74 1.13
N ALA A 122 2.49 14.98 1.50
CA ALA A 122 1.91 14.39 2.70
C ALA A 122 1.78 12.87 2.57
N LYS A 123 1.32 12.39 1.39
CA LYS A 123 1.28 10.94 1.09
C LYS A 123 2.67 10.34 0.98
N GLN A 124 3.63 11.06 0.39
CA GLN A 124 5.01 10.58 0.31
C GLN A 124 5.65 10.45 1.70
N ALA A 125 5.44 11.44 2.57
CA ALA A 125 5.91 11.41 3.94
C ALA A 125 5.25 10.28 4.76
N ALA A 126 3.97 9.96 4.50
CA ALA A 126 3.32 8.83 5.14
C ALA A 126 3.94 7.49 4.72
N VAL A 127 4.27 7.31 3.43
CA VAL A 127 5.00 6.12 2.96
C VAL A 127 6.40 6.06 3.57
N ALA A 128 7.13 7.18 3.58
CA ALA A 128 8.49 7.24 4.14
C ALA A 128 8.51 6.83 5.62
N GLN A 129 7.56 7.31 6.42
CA GLN A 129 7.47 6.97 7.84
C GLN A 129 7.14 5.50 8.10
N VAL A 130 6.35 4.87 7.22
CA VAL A 130 6.13 3.42 7.29
C VAL A 130 7.42 2.68 6.98
N LEU A 131 8.12 3.04 5.90
CA LEU A 131 9.40 2.40 5.55
C LEU A 131 10.44 2.58 6.66
N GLU A 132 10.57 3.77 7.24
CA GLU A 132 11.48 4.03 8.37
C GLU A 132 11.12 3.15 9.57
N PHE A 133 9.83 3.04 9.88
CA PHE A 133 9.37 2.15 10.93
C PHE A 133 9.72 0.69 10.65
N LEU A 134 9.57 0.21 9.41
CA LEU A 134 9.91 -1.17 9.05
C LEU A 134 11.40 -1.45 9.21
N VAL A 135 12.27 -0.51 8.81
CA VAL A 135 13.71 -0.62 9.06
C VAL A 135 14.00 -0.69 10.57
N GLN A 136 13.44 0.22 11.36
CA GLN A 136 13.75 0.30 12.79
C GLN A 136 13.18 -0.86 13.62
N ALA A 137 12.00 -1.37 13.25
CA ALA A 137 11.29 -2.39 14.02
C ALA A 137 11.62 -3.81 13.58
N TYR A 138 11.90 -4.03 12.29
CA TYR A 138 12.04 -5.37 11.70
C TYR A 138 13.36 -5.59 10.95
N ASP A 139 14.25 -4.59 10.88
CA ASP A 139 15.51 -4.65 10.12
C ASP A 139 15.25 -4.97 8.63
N ASP A 140 14.17 -4.41 8.08
CA ASP A 140 13.71 -4.67 6.71
C ASP A 140 14.64 -3.99 5.67
N GLU A 141 15.48 -4.80 5.01
CA GLU A 141 16.47 -4.35 4.02
C GLU A 141 15.83 -3.69 2.79
N ASP A 142 14.69 -4.22 2.32
CA ASP A 142 13.97 -3.68 1.16
C ASP A 142 13.37 -2.29 1.50
N ALA A 143 12.93 -2.10 2.75
CA ALA A 143 12.48 -0.79 3.24
C ALA A 143 13.62 0.21 3.31
N TYR A 144 14.80 -0.22 3.75
CA TYR A 144 16.00 0.61 3.71
C TYR A 144 16.36 1.00 2.28
N GLU A 145 16.35 0.06 1.33
CA GLU A 145 16.64 0.35 -0.08
C GLU A 145 15.60 1.32 -0.69
N ALA A 146 14.32 1.15 -0.38
CA ALA A 146 13.26 2.05 -0.84
C ALA A 146 13.43 3.49 -0.31
N LEU A 147 13.86 3.65 0.95
CA LEU A 147 14.18 4.95 1.53
C LEU A 147 15.35 5.60 0.80
N GLU A 148 16.48 4.90 0.68
CA GLU A 148 17.68 5.42 0.01
C GLU A 148 17.40 5.79 -1.45
N PHE A 149 16.58 4.99 -2.13
CA PHE A 149 16.28 5.24 -3.54
C PHE A 149 15.38 6.45 -3.77
N PHE A 150 14.34 6.66 -2.94
CA PHE A 150 13.39 7.74 -3.21
C PHE A 150 12.73 8.36 -1.97
N TRP A 151 12.32 7.57 -0.97
CA TRP A 151 11.43 8.07 0.09
C TRP A 151 12.14 8.80 1.23
N GLY A 152 13.44 8.58 1.44
CA GLY A 152 14.21 9.17 2.55
C GLY A 152 14.22 10.70 2.57
N LYS A 153 14.00 11.36 1.43
CA LYS A 153 13.89 12.83 1.34
C LYS A 153 12.59 13.41 1.91
N PHE A 154 11.64 12.56 2.29
CA PHE A 154 10.35 12.97 2.87
C PHE A 154 10.25 12.67 4.38
N LEU A 155 11.36 12.24 5.00
CA LEU A 155 11.50 12.13 6.46
C LEU A 155 11.77 13.49 7.10
#